data_AF-A0A1B8RAU6-F1
#
_entry.id   AF-A0A1B8RAU6-F1
#
_cell.length_a   1.000
_cell.length_b   1.000
_cell.length_c   1.000
_cell.angle_alpha   90.00
_cell.angle_beta   90.00
_cell.angle_gamma   90.00
#
_symmetry.space_group_name_H-M   'P 1'
#
loop_
_entity.id
_entity.type
_entity.pdbx_description
1 polymer ?
#
loop_
_entity_poly.entity_id
_entity_poly.type
_entity_poly.pdbx_seq_one_letter_code
_entity_poly.pdbx_strand_id
1 'polypeptide(L)'
;MEDDEETIESIFDEREWTSEELSAELKKAIDELGWTPVELADRMVSLGDYRPHRTILRGIHRALLGQIKVSGELLALVKQEVRYKRRLRRTYDCLEWTKLPDQSWTTKAEDFIITLLPQTKGRWKVHMMHTETGYSPSWPRWQDSLPKAKEMALLTLDNAINWLAEVEQERTAENQRSPRRAINLAD
;
A
#
# COMPACT_ATOMS: atom_id res chain seq x y z
N MET A 1 -22.52 39.47 34.32
CA MET A 1 -22.47 38.24 33.51
C MET A 1 -21.00 37.95 33.39
N GLU A 2 -20.52 37.13 34.31
CA GLU A 2 -19.16 36.59 34.25
C GLU A 2 -19.22 35.53 33.14
N ASP A 3 -18.50 35.79 32.06
CA ASP A 3 -18.35 34.83 30.98
C ASP A 3 -17.39 33.76 31.50
N ASP A 4 -17.95 32.62 31.90
CA ASP A 4 -17.22 31.38 32.13
C ASP A 4 -16.60 30.94 30.80
N GLU A 5 -15.36 31.37 30.55
CA GLU A 5 -14.50 30.78 29.52
C GLU A 5 -14.20 29.32 29.92
N GLU A 6 -15.07 28.40 29.53
CA GLU A 6 -14.79 26.97 29.52
C GLU A 6 -13.52 26.73 28.69
N THR A 7 -12.39 26.61 29.36
CA THR A 7 -11.17 26.01 28.81
C THR A 7 -11.53 24.61 28.33
N ILE A 8 -11.65 24.45 27.01
CA ILE A 8 -11.75 23.15 26.35
C ILE A 8 -10.45 22.41 26.71
N GLU A 9 -10.51 21.55 27.73
CA GLU A 9 -9.43 20.61 28.04
C GLU A 9 -9.14 19.83 26.76
N SER A 10 -7.90 19.97 26.26
CA SER A 10 -7.44 19.24 25.08
C SER A 10 -7.63 17.74 25.33
N ILE A 11 -8.58 17.14 24.61
CA ILE A 11 -8.92 15.71 24.64
C ILE A 11 -7.72 14.82 24.25
N PHE A 12 -6.66 15.42 23.71
CA PHE A 12 -5.42 14.74 23.36
C PHE A 12 -4.44 14.87 24.52
N ASP A 13 -4.33 13.82 25.33
CA ASP A 13 -3.27 13.65 26.33
C ASP A 13 -1.91 14.10 25.75
N GLU A 14 -1.28 15.09 26.39
CA GLU A 14 0.06 15.60 26.07
C GLU A 14 1.16 14.61 26.50
N ARG A 15 0.98 13.33 26.19
CA ARG A 15 2.03 12.34 26.41
C ARG A 15 3.18 12.64 25.46
N GLU A 16 4.30 13.12 25.98
CA GLU A 16 5.54 13.20 25.21
C GLU A 16 6.12 11.79 25.01
N TRP A 17 6.20 11.37 23.76
CA TRP A 17 6.83 10.10 23.38
C TRP A 17 8.34 10.26 23.24
N THR A 18 9.08 9.32 23.84
CA THR A 18 10.53 9.21 23.66
C THR A 18 10.88 8.67 22.27
N SER A 19 12.11 8.93 21.80
CA SER A 19 12.61 8.39 20.53
C SER A 19 12.62 6.86 20.51
N GLU A 20 12.88 6.23 21.66
CA GLU A 20 12.91 4.77 21.81
C GLU A 20 11.52 4.16 21.71
N GLU A 21 10.51 4.75 22.36
CA GLU A 21 9.12 4.31 22.25
C GLU A 21 8.59 4.46 20.82
N LEU A 22 8.90 5.57 20.15
CA LEU A 22 8.50 5.79 18.77
C LEU A 22 9.18 4.80 17.81
N SER A 23 10.47 4.51 18.02
CA SER A 23 11.21 3.51 17.26
C SER A 23 10.61 2.11 17.45
N ALA A 24 10.27 1.75 18.69
CA ALA A 24 9.63 0.48 19.01
C ALA A 24 8.25 0.34 18.35
N GLU A 25 7.44 1.39 18.37
CA GLU A 25 6.13 1.42 17.69
C GLU A 25 6.28 1.33 16.16
N LEU A 26 7.24 2.04 15.58
CA LEU A 26 7.53 1.95 14.15
C LEU A 26 7.92 0.51 13.78
N LYS A 27 8.84 -0.09 14.54
CA LYS A 27 9.31 -1.46 14.32
C LYS A 27 8.15 -2.46 14.41
N LYS A 28 7.33 -2.38 15.45
CA LYS A 28 6.15 -3.22 15.63
C LYS A 28 5.19 -3.11 14.44
N ALA A 29 4.94 -1.90 13.95
CA ALA A 29 4.03 -1.68 12.84
C ALA A 29 4.60 -2.23 11.50
N ILE A 30 5.90 -2.06 11.25
CA ILE A 30 6.58 -2.66 10.09
C ILE A 30 6.57 -4.19 10.16
N ASP A 31 6.84 -4.76 11.33
CA ASP A 31 6.81 -6.21 11.55
C ASP A 31 5.41 -6.78 11.31
N GLU A 32 4.35 -6.06 11.74
CA GLU A 32 2.97 -6.45 11.46
C GLU A 32 2.62 -6.39 9.98
N LEU A 33 3.12 -5.39 9.26
CA LEU A 33 3.02 -5.33 7.80
C LEU A 33 3.79 -6.48 7.13
N GLY A 34 4.80 -7.02 7.79
CA GLY A 34 5.73 -7.98 7.22
C GLY A 34 6.68 -7.35 6.21
N TRP A 35 6.83 -6.03 6.27
CA TRP A 35 7.65 -5.24 5.34
C TRP A 35 9.09 -5.15 5.82
N THR A 36 9.98 -4.94 4.85
CA THR A 36 11.36 -4.53 5.06
C THR A 36 11.47 -2.99 4.98
N PRO A 37 12.56 -2.39 5.50
CA PRO A 37 12.82 -0.96 5.30
C PRO A 37 12.84 -0.53 3.83
N VAL A 38 13.24 -1.44 2.93
CA VAL A 38 13.25 -1.21 1.49
C VAL A 38 11.82 -1.11 0.94
N GLU A 39 10.93 -2.02 1.34
CA GLU A 39 9.52 -1.97 0.92
C GLU A 39 8.79 -0.73 1.45
N LEU A 40 9.09 -0.30 2.68
CA LEU A 40 8.59 0.97 3.20
C LEU A 40 9.10 2.16 2.38
N ALA A 41 10.39 2.17 2.02
CA ALA A 41 10.94 3.22 1.16
C ALA A 41 10.28 3.22 -0.24
N ASP A 42 10.13 2.05 -0.86
CA ASP A 42 9.46 1.87 -2.15
C ASP A 42 8.00 2.39 -2.07
N ARG A 43 7.30 2.11 -0.95
CA ARG A 43 5.95 2.62 -0.70
C ARG A 43 5.91 4.14 -0.57
N MET A 44 6.81 4.74 0.21
CA MET A 44 6.87 6.20 0.37
C MET A 44 7.11 6.90 -0.96
N VAL A 45 7.99 6.38 -1.80
CA VAL A 45 8.20 6.88 -3.17
C VAL A 45 6.92 6.78 -4.00
N SER A 46 6.20 5.65 -3.93
CA SER A 46 4.94 5.48 -4.67
C SER A 46 3.84 6.47 -4.23
N LEU A 47 3.90 6.95 -2.99
CA LEU A 47 2.96 7.92 -2.43
C LEU A 47 3.39 9.38 -2.67
N GLY A 48 4.47 9.61 -3.41
CA GLY A 48 4.92 10.95 -3.80
C GLY A 48 6.06 11.53 -2.95
N ASP A 49 6.74 10.74 -2.12
CA ASP A 49 7.97 11.19 -1.49
C ASP A 49 9.05 11.44 -2.55
N TYR A 50 9.35 12.73 -2.77
CA TYR A 50 10.26 13.20 -3.81
C TYR A 50 11.74 13.07 -3.43
N ARG A 51 12.05 12.68 -2.18
CA ARG A 51 13.44 12.55 -1.74
C ARG A 51 14.13 11.38 -2.46
N PRO A 52 15.45 11.43 -2.66
CA PRO A 52 16.18 10.29 -3.22
C PRO A 52 15.96 9.02 -2.39
N HIS A 53 15.70 7.89 -3.04
CA HIS A 53 15.41 6.60 -2.38
C HIS A 53 16.42 6.23 -1.28
N ARG A 54 17.73 6.41 -1.55
CA ARG A 54 18.81 6.18 -0.57
C ARG A 54 18.68 7.02 0.69
N THR A 55 18.19 8.26 0.57
CA THR A 55 17.96 9.17 1.69
C THR A 55 16.79 8.70 2.54
N ILE A 56 15.68 8.30 1.90
CA ILE A 56 14.50 7.73 2.57
C ILE A 56 14.91 6.48 3.36
N LEU A 57 15.57 5.53 2.69
CA LEU A 57 16.00 4.28 3.29
C LEU A 57 16.95 4.49 4.48
N ARG A 58 17.92 5.39 4.35
CA ARG A 58 18.80 5.77 5.46
C ARG A 58 18.01 6.36 6.63
N GLY A 59 17.03 7.22 6.34
CA GLY A 59 16.14 7.79 7.35
C GLY A 59 15.38 6.71 8.13
N ILE A 60 14.76 5.77 7.42
CA ILE A 60 14.03 4.64 8.01
C ILE A 60 14.96 3.80 8.91
N HIS A 61 16.15 3.46 8.44
CA HIS A 61 17.11 2.70 9.25
C HIS A 61 17.50 3.42 10.53
N ARG A 62 17.81 4.73 10.46
CA ARG A 62 18.15 5.51 11.65
C ARG A 62 16.98 5.62 12.63
N ALA A 63 15.76 5.77 12.12
CA ALA A 63 14.54 5.79 12.90
C ALA A 63 14.33 4.47 13.64
N LEU A 64 14.45 3.34 12.95
CA LEU A 64 14.35 1.99 13.54
C LEU A 64 15.45 1.67 14.56
N LEU A 65 16.61 2.29 14.43
CA LEU A 65 17.71 2.18 15.40
C LEU A 65 17.58 3.18 16.55
N GLY A 66 16.52 4.01 16.60
CA GLY A 66 16.34 5.04 17.62
C GLY A 66 17.35 6.20 17.55
N GLN A 67 18.16 6.27 16.49
CA GLN A 67 19.19 7.31 16.33
C GLN A 67 18.61 8.68 15.97
N ILE A 68 17.38 8.70 15.49
CA ILE A 68 16.59 9.92 15.23
C ILE A 68 15.18 9.69 15.75
N LYS A 69 14.50 10.76 16.18
CA LYS A 69 13.09 10.70 16.53
C LYS A 69 12.27 10.36 15.28
N VAL A 70 11.40 9.37 15.37
CA VAL A 70 10.48 9.02 14.28
C VAL A 70 9.52 10.18 14.06
N SER A 71 9.34 10.64 12.83
CA SER A 71 8.35 11.69 12.55
C SER A 71 6.93 11.15 12.77
N GLY A 72 6.04 12.02 13.27
CA GLY A 72 4.63 11.66 13.45
C GLY A 72 3.97 11.21 12.15
N GLU A 73 4.32 11.86 11.03
CA GLU A 73 3.84 11.50 9.69
C GLU A 73 4.25 10.08 9.27
N LEU A 74 5.51 9.69 9.51
CA LEU A 74 5.96 8.34 9.18
C LEU A 74 5.22 7.30 10.03
N LEU A 75 5.04 7.57 11.33
CA LEU A 75 4.33 6.65 12.20
C LEU A 75 2.84 6.56 11.83
N ALA A 76 2.20 7.68 11.49
CA ALA A 76 0.83 7.74 11.03
C ALA A 76 0.64 6.95 9.73
N LEU A 77 1.54 7.13 8.76
CA LEU A 77 1.55 6.39 7.50
C LEU A 77 1.61 4.88 7.75
N VAL A 78 2.60 4.40 8.50
CA VAL A 78 2.76 2.95 8.74
C VAL A 78 1.56 2.39 9.53
N LYS A 79 1.02 3.14 10.50
CA LYS A 79 -0.20 2.73 11.22
C LYS A 79 -1.43 2.68 10.31
N GLN A 80 -1.55 3.59 9.36
CA GLN A 80 -2.61 3.57 8.35
C GLN A 80 -2.48 2.36 7.44
N GLU A 81 -1.27 2.04 6.98
CA GLU A 81 -0.99 0.84 6.19
C GLU A 81 -1.33 -0.45 6.96
N VAL A 82 -1.05 -0.51 8.28
CA VAL A 82 -1.45 -1.65 9.13
C VAL A 82 -2.98 -1.80 9.15
N ARG A 83 -3.71 -0.70 9.35
CA ARG A 83 -5.19 -0.72 9.34
C ARG A 83 -5.73 -1.16 8.00
N TYR A 84 -5.10 -0.69 6.92
CA TYR A 84 -5.42 -1.06 5.57
C TYR A 84 -5.21 -2.57 5.31
N LYS A 85 -4.04 -3.12 5.66
CA LYS A 85 -3.78 -4.57 5.61
C LYS A 85 -4.82 -5.39 6.39
N ARG A 86 -5.17 -4.96 7.61
CA ARG A 86 -6.21 -5.62 8.42
C ARG A 86 -7.58 -5.58 7.73
N ARG A 87 -7.93 -4.45 7.09
CA ARG A 87 -9.18 -4.32 6.33
C ARG A 87 -9.20 -5.29 5.15
N LEU A 88 -8.14 -5.32 4.34
CA LEU A 88 -8.04 -6.24 3.20
C LEU A 88 -8.14 -7.69 3.63
N ARG A 89 -7.48 -8.07 4.72
CA ARG A 89 -7.62 -9.42 5.27
C ARG A 89 -9.07 -9.75 5.60
N ARG A 90 -9.83 -8.84 6.22
CA ARG A 90 -11.27 -9.08 6.51
C ARG A 90 -12.11 -9.19 5.24
N THR A 91 -11.85 -8.34 4.24
CA THR A 91 -12.59 -8.35 2.97
C THR A 91 -12.37 -9.65 2.20
N TYR A 92 -11.14 -10.15 2.19
CA TYR A 92 -10.72 -11.26 1.35
C TYR A 92 -10.41 -12.56 2.12
N ASP A 93 -10.81 -12.66 3.40
CA ASP A 93 -10.49 -13.82 4.26
C ASP A 93 -11.10 -15.12 3.72
N CYS A 94 -12.24 -15.01 3.05
CA CYS A 94 -12.97 -16.12 2.47
C CYS A 94 -12.50 -16.51 1.06
N LEU A 95 -11.44 -15.89 0.53
CA LEU A 95 -10.94 -16.26 -0.81
C LEU A 95 -10.44 -17.70 -0.81
N GLU A 96 -11.07 -18.51 -1.66
CA GLU A 96 -10.64 -19.88 -1.89
C GLU A 96 -9.40 -19.90 -2.78
N TRP A 97 -8.32 -20.45 -2.24
CA TRP A 97 -7.08 -20.65 -2.99
C TRP A 97 -7.04 -22.09 -3.50
N THR A 98 -6.98 -22.27 -4.80
CA THR A 98 -6.87 -23.59 -5.44
C THR A 98 -5.40 -23.90 -5.72
N LYS A 99 -4.94 -25.08 -5.31
CA LYS A 99 -3.60 -25.56 -5.63
C LYS A 99 -3.59 -26.24 -7.01
N LEU A 100 -2.66 -25.85 -7.86
CA LEU A 100 -2.49 -26.38 -9.22
C LEU A 100 -1.45 -27.53 -9.25
N PRO A 101 -1.43 -28.34 -10.33
CA PRO A 101 -0.51 -29.49 -10.45
C PRO A 101 0.98 -29.12 -10.36
N ASP A 102 1.34 -27.92 -10.80
CA ASP A 102 2.70 -27.35 -10.77
C ASP A 102 3.10 -26.79 -9.39
N GLN A 103 2.32 -27.05 -8.35
CA GLN A 103 2.48 -26.54 -6.98
C GLN A 103 2.21 -25.04 -6.82
N SER A 104 1.78 -24.34 -7.88
CA SER A 104 1.30 -22.97 -7.77
C SER A 104 -0.07 -22.92 -7.08
N TRP A 105 -0.41 -21.74 -6.58
CA TRP A 105 -1.72 -21.48 -5.99
C TRP A 105 -2.41 -20.38 -6.77
N THR A 106 -3.68 -20.54 -7.07
CA THR A 106 -4.43 -19.54 -7.83
C THR A 106 -5.74 -19.20 -7.14
N THR A 107 -6.21 -17.98 -7.34
CA THR A 107 -7.56 -17.55 -6.95
C THR A 107 -8.07 -16.49 -7.94
N LYS A 108 -9.35 -16.15 -7.83
CA LYS A 108 -9.99 -15.07 -8.58
C LYS A 108 -10.64 -14.10 -7.61
N ALA A 109 -10.42 -12.81 -7.80
CA ALA A 109 -11.01 -11.76 -6.99
C ALA A 109 -11.14 -10.47 -7.81
N GLU A 110 -12.31 -9.82 -7.76
CA GLU A 110 -12.56 -8.50 -8.38
C GLU A 110 -12.02 -8.36 -9.82
N ASP A 111 -12.35 -9.33 -10.68
CA ASP A 111 -11.90 -9.40 -12.08
C ASP A 111 -10.39 -9.62 -12.31
N PHE A 112 -9.66 -9.96 -11.26
CA PHE A 112 -8.28 -10.42 -11.35
C PHE A 112 -8.14 -11.92 -11.17
N ILE A 113 -7.22 -12.50 -11.95
CA ILE A 113 -6.64 -13.81 -11.68
C ILE A 113 -5.32 -13.59 -10.97
N ILE A 114 -5.19 -14.18 -9.79
CA ILE A 114 -4.00 -14.11 -8.96
C ILE A 114 -3.37 -15.49 -8.90
N THR A 115 -2.09 -15.59 -9.23
CA THR A 115 -1.31 -16.83 -9.19
C THR A 115 -0.04 -16.64 -8.37
N LEU A 116 0.17 -17.50 -7.37
CA LEU A 116 1.36 -17.56 -6.54
C LEU A 116 2.24 -18.70 -7.04
N LEU A 117 3.38 -18.33 -7.61
CA LEU A 117 4.31 -19.27 -8.21
C LEU A 117 5.43 -19.59 -7.20
N PRO A 118 5.61 -20.87 -6.82
CA PRO A 118 6.75 -21.25 -6.00
C PRO A 118 8.04 -21.06 -6.78
N GLN A 119 9.08 -20.61 -6.09
CA GLN A 119 10.42 -20.40 -6.61
C GLN A 119 11.43 -21.17 -5.75
N THR A 120 12.69 -21.14 -6.16
CA THR A 120 13.77 -21.76 -5.39
C THR A 120 13.91 -21.15 -3.99
N LYS A 121 14.40 -21.95 -3.04
CA LYS A 121 14.66 -21.54 -1.64
C LYS A 121 13.39 -21.07 -0.89
N GLY A 122 12.23 -21.65 -1.20
CA GLY A 122 10.98 -21.35 -0.50
C GLY A 122 10.38 -19.99 -0.83
N ARG A 123 10.92 -19.30 -1.84
CA ARG A 123 10.44 -17.98 -2.26
C ARG A 123 9.19 -18.11 -3.12
N TRP A 124 8.39 -17.07 -3.16
CA TRP A 124 7.12 -17.03 -3.87
C TRP A 124 7.03 -15.76 -4.69
N LYS A 125 6.52 -15.90 -5.92
CA LYS A 125 6.29 -14.80 -6.83
C LYS A 125 4.78 -14.61 -6.99
N VAL A 126 4.34 -13.37 -6.81
CA VAL A 126 2.96 -12.97 -7.06
C VAL A 126 2.82 -12.59 -8.52
N HIS A 127 1.94 -13.27 -9.23
CA HIS A 127 1.52 -12.94 -10.59
C HIS A 127 0.04 -12.54 -10.55
N MET A 128 -0.32 -11.47 -11.23
CA MET A 128 -1.68 -10.94 -11.23
C MET A 128 -2.03 -10.39 -12.61
N MET A 129 -3.25 -10.66 -13.06
CA MET A 129 -3.73 -10.22 -14.37
C MET A 129 -5.22 -9.89 -14.29
N HIS A 130 -5.60 -8.72 -14.80
CA HIS A 130 -6.98 -8.32 -15.01
C HIS A 130 -7.55 -9.09 -16.21
N THR A 131 -8.69 -9.76 -16.03
CA THR A 131 -9.25 -10.68 -17.02
C THR A 131 -9.69 -9.98 -18.30
N GLU A 132 -10.25 -8.79 -18.20
CA GLU A 132 -10.84 -8.10 -19.36
C GLU A 132 -9.79 -7.38 -20.20
N THR A 133 -8.88 -6.65 -19.55
CA THR A 133 -7.91 -5.78 -20.24
C THR A 133 -6.54 -6.43 -20.43
N GLY A 134 -6.28 -7.57 -19.78
CA GLY A 134 -4.96 -8.19 -19.73
C GLY A 134 -3.93 -7.38 -18.92
N TYR A 135 -4.36 -6.31 -18.23
CA TYR A 135 -3.48 -5.49 -17.41
C TYR A 135 -2.83 -6.34 -16.30
N SER A 136 -1.52 -6.17 -16.12
CA SER A 136 -0.78 -6.77 -15.01
C SER A 136 -0.08 -5.65 -14.25
N PRO A 137 -0.36 -5.47 -12.94
CA PRO A 137 0.35 -4.48 -12.13
C PRO A 137 1.83 -4.84 -12.02
N SER A 138 2.67 -3.88 -11.61
CA SER A 138 4.08 -4.17 -11.34
C SER A 138 4.21 -5.23 -10.24
N TRP A 139 5.13 -6.17 -10.43
CA TRP A 139 5.21 -7.33 -9.55
C TRP A 139 5.95 -6.97 -8.27
N PRO A 140 5.37 -7.29 -7.09
CA PRO A 140 6.06 -7.09 -5.83
C PRO A 140 7.29 -7.99 -5.76
N ARG A 141 8.20 -7.65 -4.84
CA ARG A 141 9.40 -8.46 -4.58
C ARG A 141 9.00 -9.89 -4.19
N TRP A 142 9.94 -10.82 -4.38
CA TRP A 142 9.75 -12.21 -3.97
C TRP A 142 9.48 -12.30 -2.48
N GLN A 143 8.52 -13.13 -2.10
CA GLN A 143 8.06 -13.32 -0.73
C GLN A 143 8.66 -14.59 -0.15
N ASP A 144 9.11 -14.56 1.09
CA ASP A 144 9.84 -15.69 1.71
C ASP A 144 8.93 -16.86 2.13
N SER A 145 7.62 -16.71 2.01
CA SER A 145 6.66 -17.75 2.40
C SER A 145 5.33 -17.59 1.66
N LEU A 146 4.57 -18.69 1.57
CA LEU A 146 3.23 -18.69 0.97
C LEU A 146 2.25 -17.74 1.70
N PRO A 147 2.20 -17.71 3.06
CA PRO A 147 1.35 -16.74 3.75
C PRO A 147 1.68 -15.28 3.40
N LYS A 148 2.98 -14.92 3.38
CA LYS A 148 3.40 -13.58 2.95
C LYS A 148 3.03 -13.29 1.50
N ALA A 149 3.14 -14.28 0.61
CA ALA A 149 2.74 -14.16 -0.79
C ALA A 149 1.24 -13.89 -0.96
N LYS A 150 0.39 -14.58 -0.18
CA LYS A 150 -1.06 -14.31 -0.16
C LYS A 150 -1.36 -12.88 0.30
N GLU A 151 -0.74 -12.45 1.40
CA GLU A 151 -0.94 -11.08 1.92
C GLU A 151 -0.48 -10.01 0.94
N MET A 152 0.69 -10.20 0.33
CA MET A 152 1.23 -9.28 -0.67
C MET A 152 0.35 -9.24 -1.92
N ALA A 153 -0.25 -10.37 -2.31
CA ALA A 153 -1.19 -10.41 -3.40
C ALA A 153 -2.45 -9.57 -3.12
N LEU A 154 -2.99 -9.60 -1.90
CA LEU A 154 -4.14 -8.77 -1.53
C LEU A 154 -3.82 -7.27 -1.57
N LEU A 155 -2.63 -6.88 -1.07
CA LEU A 155 -2.16 -5.49 -1.17
C LEU A 155 -1.98 -5.05 -2.63
N THR A 156 -1.44 -5.93 -3.47
CA THR A 156 -1.26 -5.66 -4.90
C THR A 156 -2.59 -5.53 -5.63
N LEU A 157 -3.59 -6.35 -5.25
CA LEU A 157 -4.92 -6.35 -5.84
C LEU A 157 -5.61 -5.00 -5.63
N ASP A 158 -5.66 -4.52 -4.39
CA ASP A 158 -6.35 -3.27 -4.08
C ASP A 158 -5.66 -2.06 -4.74
N ASN A 159 -4.32 -2.04 -4.78
CA ASN A 159 -3.60 -1.02 -5.57
C ASN A 159 -3.94 -1.10 -7.07
N ALA A 160 -4.07 -2.31 -7.63
CA ALA A 160 -4.41 -2.49 -9.05
C ALA A 160 -5.85 -2.05 -9.35
N ILE A 161 -6.80 -2.33 -8.45
CA ILE A 161 -8.19 -1.87 -8.54
C ILE A 161 -8.25 -0.35 -8.50
N ASN A 162 -7.56 0.29 -7.54
CA ASN A 162 -7.54 1.75 -7.43
C ASN A 162 -6.94 2.39 -8.67
N TRP A 163 -5.84 1.84 -9.20
CA TRP A 163 -5.23 2.35 -10.43
C TRP A 163 -6.17 2.24 -11.64
N LEU A 164 -6.87 1.10 -11.81
CA LEU A 164 -7.85 0.97 -12.89
C LEU A 164 -9.00 1.96 -12.75
N ALA A 165 -9.46 2.22 -11.53
CA ALA A 165 -10.48 3.21 -11.25
C ALA A 165 -10.01 4.64 -11.58
N GLU A 166 -8.78 5.00 -11.24
CA GLU A 166 -8.17 6.29 -11.60
C GLU A 166 -8.09 6.46 -13.12
N VAL A 167 -7.58 5.44 -13.84
CA VAL A 167 -7.49 5.47 -15.31
C VAL A 167 -8.87 5.63 -15.96
N GLU A 168 -9.90 4.95 -15.44
CA GLU A 168 -11.26 5.07 -15.97
C GLU A 168 -11.88 6.45 -15.71
N GLN A 169 -11.60 7.04 -14.55
CA GLN A 169 -12.00 8.41 -14.24
C GLN A 169 -11.32 9.42 -15.17
N GLU A 170 -10.01 9.27 -15.42
CA GLU A 170 -9.26 10.12 -16.35
C GLU A 170 -9.82 10.03 -17.77
N ARG A 171 -10.08 8.82 -18.28
CA ARG A 171 -10.71 8.60 -19.58
C ARG A 171 -12.09 9.24 -19.68
N THR A 172 -12.90 9.09 -18.63
CA THR A 172 -14.24 9.69 -18.58
C THR A 172 -14.14 11.22 -18.60
N ALA A 173 -13.20 11.80 -17.85
CA ALA A 173 -12.95 13.23 -17.83
C ALA A 173 -12.43 13.75 -19.18
N GLU A 174 -11.54 13.01 -19.88
CA GLU A 174 -11.06 13.34 -21.23
C GLU A 174 -12.19 13.31 -22.26
N ASN A 175 -13.04 12.28 -22.21
CA ASN A 175 -14.21 12.15 -23.08
C ASN A 175 -15.22 13.28 -22.84
N GLN A 176 -15.42 13.71 -21.59
CA GLN A 176 -16.29 14.84 -21.26
C GLN A 176 -15.67 16.20 -21.62
N ARG A 177 -14.34 16.33 -21.55
CA ARG A 177 -13.60 17.54 -22.00
C ARG A 177 -13.57 17.68 -23.52
N SER A 178 -13.76 16.59 -24.26
CA SER A 178 -13.92 16.63 -25.71
C SER A 178 -15.38 16.88 -26.10
N PRO A 179 -15.79 18.16 -26.29
CA PRO A 179 -16.38 18.50 -27.58
C PRO A 179 -16.19 19.97 -28.01
N ARG A 180 -15.63 20.19 -29.22
CA ARG A 180 -16.16 21.12 -30.27
C ARG A 180 -15.38 21.01 -31.59
N ARG A 181 -16.05 20.39 -32.56
CA ARG A 181 -16.07 20.62 -34.02
C ARG A 181 -14.80 21.20 -34.64
N ALA A 182 -14.23 20.43 -35.56
CA ALA A 182 -13.55 21.00 -36.73
C ALA A 182 -14.48 22.08 -37.34
N ILE A 183 -14.17 23.34 -37.10
CA ILE A 183 -14.71 24.43 -37.90
C ILE A 183 -13.98 24.28 -39.23
N ASN A 184 -14.66 23.74 -40.23
CA ASN A 184 -14.21 23.88 -41.61
C ASN A 184 -14.23 25.38 -41.92
N LEU A 185 -13.04 26.00 -41.91
CA LEU A 185 -12.79 27.30 -42.52
C LEU A 185 -12.66 27.08 -44.03
N ALA A 186 -13.78 26.83 -44.68
CA ALA A 186 -13.92 26.85 -46.13
C ALA A 186 -15.36 27.26 -46.45
N ASP A 187 -15.59 28.57 -46.51
CA ASP A 187 -16.32 29.29 -47.57
C ASP A 187 -16.37 30.79 -47.25
#